data_AF-A0A964RTD7-F1
#
_entry.id   AF-A0A964RTD7-F1
#
_cell.length_a   1.000
_cell.length_b   1.000
_cell.length_c   1.000
_cell.angle_alpha   90.00
_cell.angle_beta   90.00
_cell.angle_gamma   90.00
#
_symmetry.space_group_name_H-M   'P 1'
#
loop_
_entity.id
_entity.type
_entity.pdbx_description
1 polymer ?
#
loop_
_entity_poly.entity_id
_entity_poly.type
_entity_poly.pdbx_seq_one_letter_code
_entity_poly.pdbx_strand_id
1 'polypeptide(L)'
;PSQLNYYINSPIVLYAKGIIKESSNSVAIVGSRRCTEYGKKVTIELATELSKSNIPIISGLAKGIDGYSHTIAIKNNSYTIGVIGTGINICYPKEHIKLMESIFEKGLVISQFPP
;
A
#
# COMPACT_ATOMS: atom_id res chain seq x y z
N PRO A 1 -12.96 3.71 6.02
CA PRO A 1 -12.19 4.42 7.06
C PRO A 1 -12.82 5.80 7.28
N SER A 2 -13.04 6.23 8.53
CA SER A 2 -13.75 7.47 8.84
C SER A 2 -13.03 8.72 8.29
N GLN A 3 -11.71 8.65 8.14
CA GLN A 3 -10.89 9.71 7.52
C GLN A 3 -11.31 10.04 6.09
N LEU A 4 -11.96 9.12 5.37
CA LEU A 4 -12.47 9.41 4.03
C LEU A 4 -13.76 10.23 4.07
N ASN A 5 -14.54 10.21 5.15
CA ASN A 5 -15.86 10.86 5.19
C ASN A 5 -15.79 12.39 5.00
N TYR A 6 -14.61 12.99 5.10
CA TYR A 6 -14.37 14.42 4.85
C TYR A 6 -14.31 14.80 3.36
N TYR A 7 -14.28 13.83 2.44
CA TYR A 7 -14.22 14.11 1.00
C TYR A 7 -15.59 13.89 0.33
N ILE A 8 -15.99 14.87 -0.50
CA ILE A 8 -17.28 14.86 -1.22
C ILE A 8 -17.44 13.63 -2.10
N ASN A 9 -16.36 13.19 -2.76
CA ASN A 9 -16.36 12.06 -3.69
C ASN A 9 -15.83 10.78 -3.02
N SER A 10 -16.11 10.59 -1.74
CA SER A 10 -15.66 9.39 -1.05
C SER A 10 -16.35 8.13 -1.56
N PRO A 11 -15.60 7.02 -1.67
CA PRO A 11 -16.16 5.77 -2.18
C PRO A 11 -17.26 5.28 -1.24
N ILE A 12 -18.44 5.03 -1.80
CA ILE A 12 -19.58 4.47 -1.07
C ILE A 12 -19.28 3.04 -0.62
N VAL A 13 -18.53 2.29 -1.44
CA VAL A 13 -18.12 0.92 -1.19
C VAL A 13 -16.61 0.78 -1.42
N LEU A 14 -15.95 0.07 -0.51
CA LEU A 14 -14.57 -0.38 -0.66
C LEU A 14 -14.54 -1.90 -0.58
N TYR A 15 -14.03 -2.53 -1.63
CA TYR A 15 -13.67 -3.95 -1.64
C TYR A 15 -12.32 -4.10 -0.97
N ALA A 16 -12.19 -5.12 -0.12
CA ALA A 16 -11.00 -5.34 0.69
C ALA A 16 -10.58 -6.81 0.62
N LYS A 17 -9.27 -7.05 0.58
CA LYS A 17 -8.70 -8.41 0.67
C LYS A 17 -7.42 -8.38 1.49
N GLY A 18 -7.32 -9.31 2.43
CA GLY A 18 -6.25 -9.41 3.42
C GLY A 18 -6.75 -9.22 4.85
N ILE A 19 -5.86 -8.78 5.74
CA ILE A 19 -6.15 -8.57 7.15
C ILE A 19 -6.74 -7.18 7.34
N ILE A 20 -8.03 -7.11 7.70
CA ILE A 20 -8.67 -5.85 8.07
C ILE A 20 -8.28 -5.52 9.51
N LYS A 21 -7.53 -4.43 9.68
CA LYS A 21 -7.11 -3.92 10.99
C LYS A 21 -7.39 -2.42 11.07
N GLU A 22 -7.93 -1.98 12.21
CA GLU A 22 -8.01 -0.54 12.51
C GLU A 22 -6.60 0.01 12.77
N SER A 23 -6.25 1.08 12.06
CA SER A 23 -5.01 1.82 12.30
C SER A 23 -5.34 3.28 12.49
N SER A 24 -5.02 3.82 13.66
CA SER A 24 -5.21 5.23 13.99
C SER A 24 -4.12 6.11 13.37
N ASN A 25 -2.90 5.57 13.21
CA ASN A 25 -1.76 6.28 12.64
C ASN A 25 -1.20 5.48 11.46
N SER A 26 -1.01 6.13 10.32
CA SER A 26 -0.43 5.54 9.11
C SER A 26 0.14 6.64 8.22
N VAL A 27 1.13 6.32 7.40
CA VAL A 27 1.77 7.29 6.50
C VAL A 27 1.60 6.84 5.05
N ALA A 28 1.16 7.77 4.20
CA ALA A 28 1.15 7.54 2.77
C ALA A 28 2.55 7.78 2.17
N ILE A 29 3.09 6.81 1.43
CA ILE A 29 4.30 6.98 0.63
C ILE A 29 3.91 6.87 -0.83
N VAL A 30 4.11 7.94 -1.59
CA VAL A 30 3.79 8.02 -3.02
C VAL A 30 4.98 8.59 -3.79
N GLY A 31 5.11 8.22 -5.06
CA GLY A 31 6.11 8.85 -5.91
C GLY A 31 6.24 8.27 -7.31
N SER A 32 7.39 8.53 -7.94
CA SER A 32 7.60 8.19 -9.36
C SER A 32 7.60 6.67 -9.61
N ARG A 33 6.92 6.28 -10.71
CA ARG A 33 6.98 4.92 -11.27
C ARG A 33 8.36 4.54 -11.83
N ARG A 34 9.17 5.55 -12.17
CA ARG A 34 10.56 5.45 -12.63
C ARG A 34 11.41 6.36 -11.75
N CYS A 35 11.65 5.94 -10.52
CA CYS A 35 12.47 6.71 -9.58
C CYS A 35 13.96 6.51 -9.87
N THR A 36 14.77 7.48 -9.45
CA THR A 36 16.23 7.34 -9.44
C THR A 36 16.66 6.35 -8.34
N GLU A 37 17.90 5.87 -8.40
CA GLU A 37 18.48 5.06 -7.31
C GLU A 37 18.49 5.82 -5.98
N TYR A 38 18.68 7.14 -6.00
CA TYR A 38 18.55 7.97 -4.81
C TYR A 38 17.12 7.93 -4.24
N GLY A 39 16.09 8.13 -5.08
CA GLY A 39 14.70 8.07 -4.65
C GLY A 39 14.33 6.70 -4.08
N LYS A 40 14.83 5.62 -4.69
CA LYS A 40 14.69 4.26 -4.16
C LYS A 40 15.37 4.11 -2.80
N LYS A 41 16.60 4.58 -2.63
CA LYS A 41 17.35 4.52 -1.37
C LYS A 41 16.59 5.23 -0.24
N VAL A 42 16.17 6.47 -0.46
CA VAL A 42 15.39 7.24 0.53
C VAL A 42 14.07 6.54 0.87
N THR A 43 13.39 5.97 -0.12
CA THR A 43 12.15 5.20 0.12
C THR A 43 12.40 3.99 1.01
N ILE A 44 13.50 3.27 0.79
CA ILE A 44 13.87 2.11 1.61
C ILE A 44 14.18 2.55 3.04
N GLU A 45 14.93 3.63 3.23
CA GLU A 45 15.26 4.19 4.55
C GLU A 45 14.00 4.60 5.32
N LEU A 46 13.12 5.39 4.70
CA LEU A 46 11.86 5.84 5.31
C LEU A 46 10.93 4.66 5.64
N ALA A 47 10.71 3.75 4.68
CA ALA A 47 9.84 2.60 4.89
C ALA A 47 10.37 1.69 6.00
N THR A 48 11.70 1.58 6.13
CA THR A 48 12.32 0.82 7.22
C THR A 48 12.05 1.44 8.56
N GLU A 49 12.23 2.75 8.69
CA GLU A 49 12.05 3.44 9.97
C GLU A 49 10.58 3.48 10.42
N LEU A 50 9.66 3.71 9.49
CA LEU A 50 8.22 3.59 9.75
C LEU A 50 7.84 2.18 10.18
N SER A 51 8.41 1.15 9.54
CA SER A 51 8.18 -0.24 9.92
C SER A 51 8.64 -0.54 11.36
N LYS A 52 9.84 -0.09 11.73
CA LYS A 52 10.35 -0.25 13.11
C LYS A 52 9.50 0.45 14.15
N SER A 53 8.91 1.58 13.76
CA SER A 53 8.00 2.37 14.59
C SER A 53 6.57 1.81 14.64
N ASN A 54 6.31 0.65 14.00
CA ASN A 54 4.98 0.07 13.84
C ASN A 54 3.96 1.03 13.20
N ILE A 55 4.41 1.90 12.30
CA ILE A 55 3.55 2.82 11.55
C ILE A 55 3.26 2.20 10.17
N PRO A 56 2.01 1.82 9.88
CA PRO A 56 1.66 1.26 8.60
C PRO A 56 1.86 2.23 7.44
N ILE A 57 2.31 1.66 6.33
CA ILE A 57 2.49 2.39 5.08
C ILE A 57 1.27 2.18 4.20
N ILE A 58 0.73 3.26 3.66
CA ILE A 58 -0.33 3.27 2.64
C ILE A 58 0.30 3.66 1.29
N SER A 59 0.05 2.91 0.23
CA SER A 59 0.53 3.26 -1.12
C SER A 59 -0.31 2.60 -2.22
N GLY A 60 -0.01 2.92 -3.49
CA GLY A 60 -0.84 2.56 -4.66
C GLY A 60 -0.48 1.25 -5.35
N LEU A 61 0.46 0.48 -4.80
CA LEU A 61 1.00 -0.75 -5.41
C LEU A 61 1.62 -0.58 -6.82
N ALA A 62 1.83 0.66 -7.29
CA ALA A 62 2.42 0.94 -8.59
C ALA A 62 3.92 0.59 -8.65
N LYS A 63 4.52 0.60 -9.84
CA LYS A 63 5.99 0.48 -10.00
C LYS A 63 6.71 1.60 -9.22
N GLY A 64 8.00 1.38 -8.95
CA GLY A 64 8.85 2.40 -8.33
C GLY A 64 8.57 2.56 -6.85
N ILE A 65 8.37 3.80 -6.40
CA ILE A 65 8.30 4.19 -4.99
C ILE A 65 7.25 3.38 -4.22
N ASP A 66 6.04 3.23 -4.76
CA ASP A 66 4.96 2.47 -4.16
C ASP A 66 5.37 1.01 -3.92
N GLY A 67 5.84 0.33 -4.96
CA GLY A 67 6.32 -1.04 -4.89
C GLY A 67 7.46 -1.23 -3.88
N TYR A 68 8.44 -0.31 -3.86
CA TYR A 68 9.55 -0.38 -2.91
C TYR A 68 9.09 -0.20 -1.47
N SER A 69 8.18 0.74 -1.20
CA SER A 69 7.69 0.98 0.16
C SER A 69 6.95 -0.23 0.74
N HIS A 70 6.05 -0.84 -0.04
CA HIS A 70 5.36 -2.09 0.34
C HIS A 70 6.33 -3.25 0.50
N THR A 71 7.29 -3.40 -0.42
CA THR A 71 8.29 -4.48 -0.35
C THR A 71 9.07 -4.43 0.96
N ILE A 72 9.49 -3.23 1.38
CA ILE A 72 10.22 -3.05 2.64
C ILE A 72 9.32 -3.28 3.85
N ALA A 73 8.07 -2.80 3.84
CA ALA A 73 7.12 -3.09 4.91
C ALA A 73 6.92 -4.59 5.11
N ILE A 74 6.69 -5.34 4.02
CA ILE A 74 6.51 -6.80 4.06
C ILE A 74 7.76 -7.52 4.55
N LYS A 75 8.95 -7.12 4.08
CA LYS A 75 10.23 -7.68 4.53
C LYS A 75 10.46 -7.45 6.03
N ASN A 76 10.06 -6.30 6.53
CA ASN A 76 10.16 -5.95 7.95
C ASN A 76 8.97 -6.45 8.79
N ASN A 77 8.10 -7.29 8.19
CA ASN A 77 6.91 -7.84 8.84
C ASN A 77 5.97 -6.76 9.43
N SER A 78 5.94 -5.59 8.78
CA SER A 78 5.08 -4.47 9.14
C SER A 78 3.80 -4.48 8.31
N TYR A 79 2.71 -4.02 8.92
CA TYR A 79 1.41 -3.92 8.27
C TYR A 79 1.45 -2.83 7.18
N THR A 80 0.87 -3.10 6.02
CA THR A 80 0.83 -2.15 4.90
C THR A 80 -0.48 -2.26 4.13
N ILE A 81 -0.93 -1.14 3.57
CA ILE A 81 -2.21 -1.01 2.89
C ILE A 81 -2.00 -0.58 1.43
N GLY A 82 -2.31 -1.46 0.48
CA GLY A 82 -2.32 -1.16 -0.94
C GLY A 82 -3.68 -0.60 -1.38
N VAL A 83 -3.69 0.54 -2.08
CA VAL A 83 -4.91 1.14 -2.66
C VAL A 83 -4.81 1.05 -4.18
N ILE A 84 -5.57 0.15 -4.81
CA ILE A 84 -5.43 -0.13 -6.24
C ILE A 84 -6.54 0.49 -7.07
N GLY A 85 -6.21 0.83 -8.32
CA GLY A 85 -7.12 1.40 -9.32
C GLY A 85 -7.78 0.35 -10.23
N THR A 86 -7.82 -0.90 -9.81
CA THR A 86 -8.35 -2.06 -10.56
C THR A 86 -9.31 -2.84 -9.67
N GLY A 87 -10.05 -3.81 -10.22
CA GLY A 87 -10.81 -4.76 -9.40
C GLY A 87 -9.90 -5.50 -8.42
N ILE A 88 -10.43 -5.88 -7.25
CA ILE A 88 -9.62 -6.45 -6.15
C ILE A 88 -8.86 -7.74 -6.52
N ASN A 89 -9.28 -8.43 -7.60
CA ASN A 89 -8.65 -9.62 -8.13
C ASN A 89 -7.66 -9.35 -9.29
N ILE A 90 -7.50 -8.10 -9.71
CA ILE A 90 -6.68 -7.72 -10.86
C ILE A 90 -5.40 -7.06 -10.36
N CYS A 91 -4.27 -7.75 -10.52
CA CYS A 91 -2.97 -7.18 -10.20
C CYS A 91 -2.42 -6.34 -11.36
N TYR A 92 -2.19 -5.06 -11.11
CA TYR A 92 -1.50 -4.15 -12.04
C TYR A 92 -0.48 -3.28 -11.28
N PRO A 93 0.81 -3.33 -11.65
CA PRO A 93 1.41 -4.09 -12.76
C PRO A 93 1.51 -5.61 -12.45
N LYS A 94 1.48 -6.46 -13.49
CA LYS A 94 1.56 -7.93 -13.34
C LYS A 94 2.83 -8.41 -12.60
N GLU A 95 3.92 -7.65 -12.68
CA GLU A 95 5.16 -7.95 -11.96
C GLU A 95 4.99 -7.93 -10.44
N HIS A 96 3.96 -7.27 -9.92
CA HIS A 96 3.69 -7.15 -8.48
C HIS A 96 2.75 -8.23 -7.93
N ILE A 97 2.40 -9.27 -8.70
CA ILE A 97 1.50 -10.34 -8.23
C ILE A 97 1.97 -10.93 -6.90
N LYS A 98 3.24 -11.33 -6.80
CA LYS A 98 3.80 -11.90 -5.56
C LYS A 98 3.79 -10.91 -4.39
N LEU A 99 4.02 -9.63 -4.68
CA LEU A 99 3.98 -8.57 -3.67
C LEU A 99 2.54 -8.38 -3.15
N MET A 100 1.57 -8.32 -4.06
CA MET A 100 0.15 -8.21 -3.73
C MET A 100 -0.33 -9.40 -2.89
N GLU A 101 0.06 -10.62 -3.27
CA GLU A 101 -0.20 -11.84 -2.51
C GLU A 101 0.40 -11.77 -1.10
N SER A 102 1.66 -11.32 -0.98
CA SER A 102 2.30 -11.13 0.33
C SER A 102 1.58 -10.10 1.20
N ILE A 103 1.00 -9.06 0.58
CA ILE A 103 0.18 -8.06 1.30
C ILE A 103 -1.15 -8.67 1.72
N PHE A 104 -1.77 -9.56 0.95
CA PHE A 104 -2.98 -10.24 1.43
C PHE A 104 -2.72 -11.04 2.72
N GLU A 105 -1.54 -11.63 2.86
CA GLU A 105 -1.19 -12.44 4.04
C GLU A 105 -0.84 -11.60 5.27
N LYS A 106 -0.29 -10.38 5.09
CA LYS A 106 0.31 -9.59 6.19
C LYS A 106 -0.25 -8.17 6.34
N GLY A 107 -1.06 -7.75 5.40
CA GLY A 107 -1.54 -6.39 5.22
C GLY A 107 -2.93 -6.37 4.63
N LEU A 108 -3.26 -5.31 3.94
CA LEU A 108 -4.56 -5.11 3.33
C LEU A 108 -4.41 -4.53 1.92
N VAL A 109 -5.23 -4.98 0.99
CA VAL A 109 -5.43 -4.27 -0.27
C VAL A 109 -6.89 -3.84 -0.34
N ILE A 110 -7.13 -2.61 -0.80
CA ILE A 110 -8.45 -2.05 -0.99
C ILE A 110 -8.63 -1.52 -2.42
N SER A 111 -9.86 -1.55 -2.90
CA SER A 111 -10.26 -0.97 -4.18
C SER A 111 -11.69 -0.43 -4.11
N GLN A 112 -11.97 0.64 -4.85
CA GLN A 112 -13.34 1.12 -5.07
C GLN A 112 -14.04 0.43 -6.26
N PHE A 113 -13.30 -0.37 -7.03
CA PHE A 113 -13.80 -1.03 -8.24
C PHE A 113 -14.23 -2.47 -7.93
N PRO A 114 -15.32 -2.96 -8.53
CA PRO A 114 -15.81 -4.31 -8.29
C PRO A 114 -14.79 -5.40 -8.70
N PRO A 115 -14.89 -6.62 -8.13
CA PRO A 115 -13.93 -7.71 -8.31
C PRO A 115 -13.74 -8.21 -9.75
#